data_AF-A0A0S3F2K9-F1
#
_entry.id   AF-A0A0S3F2K9-F1
#
_cell.length_a   1.000
_cell.length_b   1.000
_cell.length_c   1.000
_cell.angle_alpha   90.00
_cell.angle_beta   90.00
_cell.angle_gamma   90.00
#
_symmetry.space_group_name_H-M   'P 1'
#
loop_
_entity.id
_entity.type
_entity.pdbx_description
1 polymer ?
#
loop_
_entity_poly.entity_id
_entity_poly.type
_entity_poly.pdbx_seq_one_letter_code
_entity_poly.pdbx_strand_id
1 'polypeptide(L)'
;MARISTSAAKAKGRKLQQTVRDTILAKYPNLTLDDVRSTPMGSNGEDIQLSTAAKAQFPFSVEAKARSKIALVYDAIEQAKSQNDLTPLAVIKADRKVPLVVMTMDDFFKLLR
;
A
#
# COMPACT_ATOMS: atom_id res chain seq x y z
N MET A 1 -11.78 16.09 18.06
CA MET A 1 -11.34 14.68 18.13
C MET A 1 -9.95 14.66 18.76
N ALA A 2 -9.74 13.85 19.81
CA ALA A 2 -8.44 13.74 20.45
C ALA A 2 -7.40 13.14 19.48
N ARG A 3 -6.20 13.72 19.46
CA ARG A 3 -5.07 13.26 18.64
C ARG A 3 -4.53 11.96 19.25
N ILE A 4 -4.48 10.89 18.47
CA ILE A 4 -3.86 9.63 18.91
C ILE A 4 -2.35 9.81 19.09
N SER A 5 -1.73 9.00 19.95
CA SER A 5 -0.28 9.01 20.12
C SER A 5 0.44 8.66 18.80
N THR A 6 1.68 9.13 18.65
CA THR A 6 2.52 8.80 17.49
C THR A 6 2.71 7.29 17.34
N SER A 7 2.86 6.56 18.45
CA SER A 7 2.96 5.09 18.44
C SER A 7 1.69 4.43 17.91
N ALA A 8 0.51 4.88 18.35
CA ALA A 8 -0.78 4.38 17.86
C ALA A 8 -0.98 4.70 16.36
N ALA A 9 -0.56 5.89 15.91
CA ALA A 9 -0.61 6.26 14.50
C ALA A 9 0.30 5.36 13.63
N LYS A 10 1.52 5.09 14.09
CA LYS A 10 2.45 4.15 13.43
C LYS A 10 1.88 2.73 13.43
N ALA A 11 1.35 2.25 14.55
CA ALA A 11 0.73 0.93 14.63
C ALA A 11 -0.43 0.76 13.64
N LYS A 12 -1.25 1.80 13.45
CA LYS A 12 -2.33 1.80 12.46
C LYS A 12 -1.80 1.69 11.02
N GLY A 13 -0.76 2.43 10.67
CA GLY A 13 -0.10 2.33 9.35
C GLY A 13 0.47 0.93 9.10
N ARG A 14 1.23 0.40 10.07
CA ARG A 14 1.80 -0.94 10.03
C ARG A 14 0.75 -2.02 9.78
N LYS A 15 -0.39 -1.94 10.48
CA LYS A 15 -1.49 -2.89 10.31
C LYS A 15 -2.06 -2.85 8.89
N LEU A 16 -2.15 -1.68 8.27
CA LEU A 16 -2.62 -1.57 6.89
C LEU A 16 -1.60 -2.19 5.91
N GLN A 17 -0.31 -1.90 6.05
CA GLN A 17 0.75 -2.53 5.24
C GLN A 17 0.72 -4.06 5.35
N GLN A 18 0.61 -4.59 6.57
CA GLN A 18 0.47 -6.04 6.80
C GLN A 18 -0.79 -6.60 6.13
N THR A 19 -1.92 -5.89 6.22
CA THR A 19 -3.17 -6.30 5.54
C THR A 19 -2.97 -6.37 4.02
N VAL A 20 -2.26 -5.41 3.42
CA VAL A 20 -1.98 -5.44 1.98
C VAL A 20 -1.10 -6.64 1.63
N ARG A 21 0.02 -6.85 2.35
CA ARG A 21 0.90 -8.01 2.18
C ARG A 21 0.11 -9.32 2.25
N ASP A 22 -0.68 -9.49 3.31
CA ASP A 22 -1.43 -10.73 3.55
C ASP A 22 -2.50 -10.95 2.47
N THR A 23 -3.09 -9.87 1.96
CA THR A 23 -4.05 -9.94 0.84
C THR A 23 -3.36 -10.39 -0.45
N ILE A 24 -2.17 -9.89 -0.75
CA ILE A 24 -1.37 -10.32 -1.90
C ILE A 24 -1.07 -11.82 -1.77
N LEU A 25 -0.49 -12.24 -0.63
CA LEU A 25 -0.16 -13.66 -0.42
C LEU A 25 -1.37 -14.59 -0.52
N ALA A 26 -2.54 -14.17 -0.03
CA ALA A 26 -3.76 -14.94 -0.15
C ALA A 26 -4.30 -15.04 -1.60
N LYS A 27 -3.98 -14.08 -2.47
CA LYS A 27 -4.41 -14.07 -3.88
C LYS A 27 -3.41 -14.70 -4.83
N TYR A 28 -2.14 -14.75 -4.44
CA TYR A 28 -1.05 -15.32 -5.21
C TYR A 28 -0.40 -16.44 -4.38
N PRO A 29 -1.00 -17.64 -4.31
CA PRO A 29 -0.57 -18.72 -3.41
C PRO A 29 0.83 -19.27 -3.71
N ASN A 30 1.40 -18.91 -4.86
CA ASN A 30 2.74 -19.27 -5.28
C ASN A 30 3.81 -18.36 -4.64
N LEU A 31 3.40 -17.22 -4.07
CA LEU A 31 4.29 -16.26 -3.42
C LEU A 31 4.41 -16.54 -1.93
N THR A 32 5.57 -16.23 -1.37
CA THR A 32 5.89 -16.44 0.04
C THR A 32 6.17 -15.13 0.77
N LEU A 33 6.41 -15.19 2.08
CA LEU A 33 6.85 -14.03 2.86
C LEU A 33 8.22 -13.48 2.43
N ASP A 34 8.99 -14.23 1.65
CA ASP A 34 10.22 -13.72 1.04
C ASP A 34 9.94 -12.90 -0.22
N ASP A 35 8.78 -13.11 -0.84
CA ASP A 35 8.36 -12.42 -2.05
C ASP A 35 7.60 -11.12 -1.77
N VAL A 36 6.86 -11.05 -0.67
CA VAL A 36 6.02 -9.90 -0.32
C VAL A 36 6.23 -9.54 1.15
N ARG A 37 6.82 -8.37 1.41
CA ARG A 37 7.18 -7.91 2.76
C ARG A 37 6.64 -6.52 3.04
N SER A 38 5.98 -6.32 4.19
CA SER A 38 5.67 -4.99 4.70
C SER A 38 6.89 -4.38 5.39
N THR A 39 7.17 -3.09 5.20
CA THR A 39 8.34 -2.44 5.80
C THR A 39 8.05 -1.86 7.19
N PRO A 40 9.08 -1.68 8.04
CA PRO A 40 8.91 -0.97 9.30
C PRO A 40 8.48 0.48 9.08
N MET A 41 7.47 0.93 9.82
CA MET A 41 7.04 2.34 9.78
C MET A 41 8.19 3.32 10.06
N GLY A 42 8.44 4.22 9.11
CA GLY A 42 9.49 5.24 9.18
C GLY A 42 10.80 4.84 8.50
N SER A 43 10.84 3.67 7.86
CA SER A 43 11.88 3.32 6.89
C SER A 43 11.72 4.15 5.61
N ASN A 44 12.83 4.46 4.96
CA ASN A 44 12.82 5.00 3.60
C ASN A 44 12.53 3.86 2.61
N GLY A 45 11.76 4.16 1.56
CA GLY A 45 11.43 3.20 0.50
C GLY A 45 9.96 2.78 0.50
N GLU A 46 9.69 1.65 -0.15
CA GLU A 46 8.35 1.11 -0.38
C GLU A 46 7.66 0.65 0.91
N ASP A 47 6.35 0.83 1.00
CA ASP A 47 5.54 0.26 2.09
C ASP A 47 5.41 -1.27 1.98
N ILE A 48 5.42 -1.78 0.73
CA ILE A 48 5.41 -3.21 0.40
C ILE A 48 6.57 -3.50 -0.55
N GLN A 49 7.56 -4.25 -0.06
CA GLN A 49 8.68 -4.74 -0.86
C GLN A 49 8.28 -6.01 -1.60
N LEU A 50 8.61 -6.06 -2.89
CA LEU A 50 8.28 -7.17 -3.79
C LEU A 50 9.55 -7.78 -4.39
N SER A 51 9.66 -9.11 -4.38
CA SER A 51 10.66 -9.85 -5.16
C SER A 51 10.39 -9.73 -6.67
N THR A 52 11.34 -10.14 -7.50
CA THR A 52 11.14 -10.22 -8.95
C THR A 52 9.92 -11.09 -9.32
N ALA A 53 9.72 -12.22 -8.63
CA ALA A 53 8.58 -13.10 -8.86
C ALA A 53 7.25 -12.45 -8.46
N ALA A 54 7.23 -11.69 -7.36
CA ALA A 54 6.05 -10.93 -6.96
C ALA A 54 5.73 -9.79 -7.93
N LYS A 55 6.75 -9.02 -8.38
CA LYS A 55 6.57 -7.93 -9.34
C LYS A 55 5.97 -8.40 -10.66
N ALA A 56 6.32 -9.61 -11.11
CA ALA A 56 5.75 -10.20 -12.31
C ALA A 56 4.25 -10.52 -12.20
N GLN A 57 3.74 -10.79 -10.99
CA GLN A 57 2.34 -11.14 -10.75
C GLN A 57 1.50 -9.96 -10.21
N PHE A 58 2.15 -9.03 -9.52
CA PHE A 58 1.58 -7.85 -8.89
C PHE A 58 2.47 -6.63 -9.20
N PRO A 59 2.37 -6.04 -10.41
CA PRO A 59 3.29 -5.00 -10.90
C PRO A 59 2.89 -3.60 -10.41
N PHE A 60 2.72 -3.44 -9.09
CA PHE A 60 2.29 -2.18 -8.48
C PHE A 60 3.27 -1.65 -7.45
N SER A 61 3.50 -0.35 -7.47
CA SER A 61 4.21 0.39 -6.43
C SER A 61 3.22 0.80 -5.36
N VAL A 62 3.33 0.27 -4.13
CA VAL A 62 2.29 0.41 -3.12
C VAL A 62 2.66 1.43 -2.04
N GLU A 63 1.75 2.38 -1.82
CA GLU A 63 1.76 3.29 -0.67
C GLU A 63 0.50 3.09 0.20
N ALA A 64 0.64 2.93 1.51
CA ALA A 64 -0.45 2.62 2.43
C ALA A 64 -0.70 3.77 3.44
N LYS A 65 -1.88 4.41 3.37
CA LYS A 65 -2.28 5.49 4.27
C LYS A 65 -3.49 5.13 5.13
N ALA A 66 -3.26 5.00 6.43
CA ALA A 66 -4.33 4.83 7.43
C ALA A 66 -4.46 6.06 8.34
N ARG A 67 -5.61 6.75 8.29
CA ARG A 67 -5.89 7.99 9.02
C ARG A 67 -7.37 8.06 9.43
N SER A 68 -7.73 8.93 10.37
CA SER A 68 -9.13 9.12 10.78
C SER A 68 -9.97 9.77 9.68
N LYS A 69 -9.36 10.72 8.94
CA LYS A 69 -9.87 11.34 7.72
C LYS A 69 -8.80 11.22 6.64
N ILE A 70 -9.24 10.99 5.40
CA ILE A 70 -8.35 10.93 4.24
C ILE A 70 -8.39 12.30 3.57
N ALA A 71 -7.23 12.94 3.42
CA ALA A 71 -7.08 14.23 2.74
C ALA A 71 -5.92 14.21 1.73
N LEU A 72 -4.89 13.39 1.98
CA LEU A 72 -3.64 13.38 1.23
C LEU A 72 -3.59 12.19 0.26
N VAL A 73 -4.60 12.09 -0.62
CA VAL A 73 -4.70 10.99 -1.60
C VAL A 73 -3.71 11.19 -2.74
N TYR A 74 -3.64 12.40 -3.29
CA TYR A 74 -2.67 12.75 -4.35
C TYR A 74 -1.23 12.56 -3.86
N ASP A 75 -0.90 13.01 -2.66
CA ASP A 75 0.43 12.80 -2.06
C ASP A 75 0.78 11.32 -1.95
N ALA A 76 -0.19 10.45 -1.65
CA ALA A 76 0.05 9.01 -1.57
C ALA A 76 0.37 8.42 -2.94
N ILE A 77 -0.30 8.88 -4.00
CA ILE A 77 -0.01 8.48 -5.38
C ILE A 77 1.36 8.97 -5.83
N GLU A 78 1.72 10.22 -5.55
CA GLU A 78 3.05 10.75 -5.88
C GLU A 78 4.16 10.02 -5.10
N GLN A 79 3.92 9.67 -3.84
CA GLN A 79 4.84 8.83 -3.07
C GLN A 79 5.01 7.44 -3.69
N ALA A 80 3.92 6.75 -4.01
CA ALA A 80 3.97 5.47 -4.71
C ALA A 80 4.75 5.56 -6.02
N LYS A 81 4.51 6.62 -6.81
CA LYS A 81 5.21 6.88 -8.08
C LYS A 81 6.71 7.12 -7.92
N SER A 82 7.13 7.72 -6.79
CA SER A 82 8.54 8.03 -6.54
C SER A 82 9.37 6.85 -6.05
N GLN A 83 8.74 5.73 -5.66
CA GLN A 83 9.42 4.60 -5.02
C GLN A 83 10.12 3.68 -6.03
N ASN A 84 9.48 3.39 -7.16
CA ASN A 84 9.97 2.50 -8.21
C ASN A 84 9.19 2.71 -9.52
N ASP A 85 9.59 2.00 -10.58
CA ASP A 85 9.02 2.12 -11.93
C ASP A 85 7.74 1.28 -12.17
N LEU A 86 7.11 0.76 -11.12
CA LEU A 86 5.84 0.02 -11.22
C LEU A 86 4.64 0.96 -11.27
N THR A 87 3.45 0.40 -11.56
CA THR A 87 2.22 1.19 -11.61
C THR A 87 1.87 1.73 -10.21
N PRO A 88 1.72 3.05 -10.00
CA PRO A 88 1.45 3.61 -8.68
C PRO A 88 0.08 3.17 -8.13
N LEU A 89 0.07 2.73 -6.87
CA LEU A 89 -1.11 2.23 -6.17
C LEU A 89 -1.13 2.72 -4.73
N ALA A 90 -2.13 3.52 -4.36
CA ALA A 90 -2.34 3.90 -2.97
C ALA A 90 -3.44 3.04 -2.34
N VAL A 91 -3.16 2.44 -1.18
CA VAL A 91 -4.17 1.79 -0.33
C VAL A 91 -4.51 2.73 0.81
N ILE A 92 -5.73 3.28 0.80
CA ILE A 92 -6.19 4.23 1.82
C ILE A 92 -7.23 3.59 2.73
N LYS A 93 -7.17 3.91 4.02
CA LYS A 93 -8.15 3.41 4.98
C LYS A 93 -8.51 4.46 6.03
N ALA A 94 -9.79 4.84 6.03
CA ALA A 94 -10.38 5.62 7.12
C ALA A 94 -10.79 4.73 8.30
N ASP A 95 -10.98 5.35 9.47
CA ASP A 95 -11.40 4.63 10.68
C ASP A 95 -12.76 3.98 10.51
N ARG A 96 -12.84 2.68 10.83
CA ARG A 96 -14.05 1.84 10.69
C ARG A 96 -14.59 1.76 9.25
N LYS A 97 -13.77 2.04 8.25
CA LYS A 97 -14.07 1.85 6.83
C LYS A 97 -13.25 0.71 6.25
N VAL A 98 -13.75 0.15 5.16
CA VAL A 98 -12.99 -0.79 4.32
C VAL A 98 -11.80 -0.06 3.68
N PRO A 99 -10.66 -0.74 3.46
CA PRO A 99 -9.59 -0.18 2.63
C PRO A 99 -10.09 0.07 1.21
N LEU A 100 -9.64 1.17 0.60
CA LEU A 100 -9.86 1.49 -0.81
C LEU A 100 -8.52 1.47 -1.53
N VAL A 101 -8.56 1.03 -2.78
CA VAL A 101 -7.45 1.15 -3.72
C VAL A 101 -7.67 2.43 -4.53
N VAL A 102 -6.64 3.25 -4.65
CA VAL A 102 -6.61 4.44 -5.47
C VAL A 102 -5.47 4.31 -6.46
N MET A 103 -5.77 4.59 -7.72
CA MET A 103 -4.83 4.72 -8.83
C MET A 103 -5.36 5.82 -9.75
N THR A 104 -4.56 6.22 -10.74
CA THR A 104 -5.05 7.16 -11.75
C THR A 104 -6.15 6.49 -12.60
N MET A 105 -7.04 7.31 -13.16
CA MET A 105 -8.07 6.81 -14.08
C MET A 105 -7.43 6.10 -15.28
N ASP A 106 -6.35 6.66 -15.82
CA ASP A 106 -5.64 6.09 -16.96
C ASP A 106 -5.04 4.73 -16.62
N ASP A 107 -4.42 4.57 -15.45
CA ASP A 107 -3.86 3.28 -15.02
C ASP A 107 -4.95 2.24 -14.80
N PHE A 108 -6.10 2.63 -14.24
CA PHE A 108 -7.25 1.73 -14.11
C PHE A 108 -7.72 1.20 -15.48
N PHE A 109 -7.90 2.08 -16.47
CA PHE A 109 -8.36 1.66 -17.79
C PHE A 109 -7.32 0.87 -18.59
N LYS A 110 -6.02 0.98 -18.27
CA LYS A 110 -5.00 0.07 -18.82
C LYS A 110 -5.17 -1.37 -18.35
N LEU A 111 -5.74 -1.60 -17.15
CA LEU A 111 -5.98 -2.95 -16.61
C LEU A 111 -7.19 -3.66 -17.23
N LEU A 112 -8.09 -2.92 -17.89
CA LEU A 112 -9.31 -3.46 -18.51
C LEU A 112 -9.10 -3.87 -19.98
N ARG A 113 -7.89 -3.65 -20.52
CA ARG A 113 -7.52 -3.98 -21.89
C ARG A 113 -6.69 -5.26 -21.90
#